data_AF-A0AAV9JKE1-F1
#
_entry.id   AF-A0AAV9JKE1-F1
#
_cell.length_a   1.000
_cell.length_b   1.000
_cell.length_c   1.000
_cell.angle_alpha   90.00
_cell.angle_beta   90.00
_cell.angle_gamma   90.00
#
_symmetry.space_group_name_H-M   'P 1'
#
loop_
_entity.id
_entity.type
_entity.pdbx_description
1 polymer ?
#
loop_
_entity_poly.entity_id
_entity_poly.type
_entity_poly.pdbx_seq_one_letter_code
_entity_poly.pdbx_strand_id
1 'polypeptide(L)'
;MPFVKHTYLYHFTRIDHRHNFSVYNTVLHANSANPAEAAGLRIESLAFIPQLFLSVLAIPVLLAKKDLASTMLAQTFAFVTFNKVCTSQYFLWYMVFLPFYLPKASLLQRPKLGLIALVLWVLGQAAWLQQGYELEFLGRSTFVPGLWLASIGFFLVNCWLLGLVVADIGSSEDVIAVTAAPDSKKDR
;
A
#
# COMPACT_ATOMS: atom_id res chain seq x y z
N MET A 1 -3.76 -18.92 27.46
CA MET A 1 -4.20 -17.51 27.47
C MET A 1 -5.03 -17.18 26.22
N PRO A 2 -6.37 -17.29 26.29
CA PRO A 2 -7.26 -17.03 25.14
C PRO A 2 -7.15 -15.60 24.60
N PHE A 3 -7.10 -14.59 25.48
CA PHE A 3 -7.00 -13.18 25.10
C PHE A 3 -5.77 -12.88 24.22
N VAL A 4 -4.57 -13.25 24.69
CA VAL A 4 -3.33 -13.01 23.94
C VAL A 4 -3.37 -13.69 22.57
N LYS A 5 -3.88 -14.93 22.52
CA LYS A 5 -4.00 -15.69 21.28
C LYS A 5 -4.91 -15.01 20.28
N HIS A 6 -6.14 -14.66 20.67
CA HIS A 6 -7.14 -14.16 19.73
C HIS A 6 -7.00 -12.68 19.41
N THR A 7 -6.49 -11.86 20.34
CA THR A 7 -6.28 -10.42 20.11
C THR A 7 -5.02 -10.15 19.31
N TYR A 8 -3.90 -10.80 19.64
CA TYR A 8 -2.60 -10.45 19.06
C TYR A 8 -2.08 -11.56 18.13
N LEU A 9 -1.86 -12.77 18.67
CA LEU A 9 -1.10 -13.80 17.95
C LEU A 9 -1.83 -14.34 16.72
N TYR A 10 -3.16 -14.35 16.74
CA TYR A 10 -3.99 -14.83 15.63
C TYR A 10 -3.68 -14.13 14.30
N HIS A 11 -3.32 -12.84 14.33
CA HIS A 11 -3.07 -12.04 13.13
C HIS A 11 -1.81 -12.51 12.36
N PHE A 12 -0.85 -13.12 13.06
CA PHE A 12 0.35 -13.68 12.44
C PHE A 12 0.06 -14.97 11.69
N THR A 13 -0.86 -15.80 12.20
CA THR A 13 -1.23 -17.08 11.59
C THR A 13 -2.43 -17.00 10.66
N ARG A 14 -3.18 -15.91 10.68
CA ARG A 14 -4.40 -15.72 9.89
C ARG A 14 -4.10 -15.80 8.38
N ILE A 15 -4.92 -16.53 7.65
CA ILE A 15 -4.89 -16.67 6.19
C ILE A 15 -6.25 -16.22 5.65
N ASP A 16 -6.29 -15.08 4.97
CA ASP A 16 -7.46 -14.62 4.23
C ASP A 16 -7.11 -14.65 2.75
N HIS A 17 -7.53 -15.70 2.04
CA HIS A 17 -7.25 -15.84 0.61
C HIS A 17 -8.37 -15.25 -0.26
N ARG A 18 -9.63 -15.32 0.16
CA ARG A 18 -10.77 -14.75 -0.58
C ARG A 18 -10.79 -13.22 -0.49
N HIS A 19 -11.29 -12.56 -1.55
CA HIS A 19 -11.43 -11.10 -1.60
C HIS A 19 -10.20 -10.31 -1.14
N ASN A 20 -9.01 -10.81 -1.46
CA ASN A 20 -7.74 -10.27 -1.00
C ASN A 20 -6.91 -9.76 -2.19
N PHE A 21 -6.79 -8.44 -2.32
CA PHE A 21 -6.04 -7.74 -3.37
C PHE A 21 -4.51 -7.82 -3.20
N SER A 22 -4.04 -8.42 -2.11
CA SER A 22 -2.62 -8.52 -1.79
C SER A 22 -1.87 -9.28 -2.88
N VAL A 23 -0.62 -8.89 -3.14
CA VAL A 23 0.28 -9.62 -4.05
C VAL A 23 0.50 -11.09 -3.62
N TYR A 24 0.23 -11.40 -2.36
CA TYR A 24 0.34 -12.76 -1.81
C TYR A 24 -0.91 -13.62 -2.05
N ASN A 25 -1.98 -13.09 -2.67
CA ASN A 25 -3.28 -13.75 -2.85
C ASN A 25 -3.17 -15.19 -3.37
N THR A 26 -2.51 -15.38 -4.52
CA THR A 26 -2.42 -16.69 -5.18
C THR A 26 -1.66 -17.72 -4.34
N VAL A 27 -0.60 -17.28 -3.63
CA VAL A 27 0.17 -18.15 -2.73
C VAL A 27 -0.67 -18.55 -1.52
N LEU A 28 -1.45 -17.61 -0.96
CA LEU A 28 -2.35 -17.90 0.15
C LEU A 28 -3.46 -18.88 -0.24
N HIS A 29 -3.95 -18.81 -1.49
CA HIS A 29 -4.88 -19.81 -2.04
C HIS A 29 -4.24 -21.20 -2.20
N ALA A 30 -3.00 -21.27 -2.70
CA ALA A 30 -2.30 -22.55 -2.83
C ALA A 30 -2.03 -23.19 -1.46
N ASN A 31 -1.59 -22.39 -0.49
CA ASN A 31 -1.31 -22.85 0.87
C ASN A 31 -2.58 -23.28 1.62
N SER A 32 -3.74 -22.67 1.34
CA SER A 32 -5.01 -23.09 1.94
C SER A 32 -5.54 -24.40 1.36
N ALA A 33 -5.24 -24.70 0.09
CA ALA A 33 -5.62 -25.94 -0.57
C ALA A 33 -4.75 -27.14 -0.13
N ASN A 34 -3.44 -26.94 0.10
CA ASN A 34 -2.51 -27.99 0.51
C ASN A 34 -1.75 -27.66 1.81
N PRO A 35 -2.39 -27.77 2.99
CA PRO A 35 -1.76 -27.40 4.27
C PRO A 35 -0.52 -28.23 4.64
N ALA A 36 -0.44 -29.48 4.17
CA ALA A 36 0.69 -30.38 4.43
C ALA A 36 1.97 -29.97 3.68
N GLU A 37 1.84 -29.43 2.47
CA GLU A 37 2.97 -28.89 1.69
C GLU A 37 3.36 -27.47 2.12
N ALA A 38 2.40 -26.72 2.69
CA ALA A 38 2.61 -25.39 3.27
C ALA A 38 3.40 -25.40 4.61
N ALA A 39 3.91 -26.55 5.05
CA ALA A 39 4.73 -26.70 6.25
C ALA A 39 6.17 -26.16 6.09
N GLY A 40 6.58 -25.76 4.87
CA GLY A 40 7.83 -25.06 4.60
C GLY A 40 7.84 -23.58 5.05
N LEU A 41 8.85 -22.81 4.62
CA LEU A 41 8.92 -21.37 4.83
C LEU A 41 7.63 -20.70 4.34
N ARG A 42 6.81 -20.22 5.27
CA ARG A 42 5.61 -19.43 4.98
C ARG A 42 6.02 -18.10 4.38
N ILE A 43 6.13 -18.04 3.05
CA ILE A 43 6.49 -16.83 2.29
C ILE A 43 5.56 -15.67 2.67
N GLU A 44 4.30 -15.96 3.03
CA GLU A 44 3.35 -14.97 3.54
C GLU A 44 3.75 -14.34 4.88
N SER A 45 4.53 -15.04 5.71
CA SER A 45 5.08 -14.48 6.95
C SER A 45 6.24 -13.54 6.68
N LEU A 46 6.92 -13.67 5.54
CA LEU A 46 7.95 -12.71 5.12
C LEU A 46 7.35 -11.37 4.69
N ALA A 47 6.07 -11.32 4.33
CA ALA A 47 5.35 -10.08 4.02
C ALA A 47 5.42 -9.06 5.17
N PHE A 48 5.52 -9.53 6.42
CA PHE A 48 5.66 -8.65 7.58
C PHE A 48 6.97 -7.86 7.58
N ILE A 49 8.03 -8.34 6.93
CA ILE A 49 9.33 -7.66 6.94
C ILE A 49 9.26 -6.32 6.21
N PRO A 50 8.93 -6.25 4.89
CA PRO A 50 8.82 -4.97 4.21
C PRO A 50 7.70 -4.11 4.79
N GLN A 51 6.59 -4.72 5.22
CA GLN A 51 5.48 -4.00 5.83
C GLN A 51 5.88 -3.29 7.13
N LEU A 52 6.47 -4.01 8.10
CA LEU A 52 6.88 -3.41 9.37
C LEU A 52 8.05 -2.44 9.17
N PHE A 53 9.01 -2.79 8.32
CA PHE A 53 10.12 -1.91 8.03
C PHE A 53 9.65 -0.57 7.46
N LEU A 54 8.83 -0.58 6.41
CA LEU A 54 8.37 0.65 5.77
C LEU A 54 7.41 1.44 6.68
N SER A 55 6.38 0.80 7.23
CA SER A 55 5.32 1.49 7.96
C SER A 55 5.68 1.86 9.39
N VAL A 56 6.50 1.07 10.09
CA VAL A 56 6.81 1.34 11.51
C VAL A 56 8.13 2.08 11.67
N LEU A 57 9.11 1.80 10.80
CA LEU A 57 10.46 2.34 10.94
C LEU A 57 10.77 3.43 9.91
N ALA A 58 10.89 3.06 8.63
CA ALA A 58 11.47 3.94 7.60
C ALA A 58 10.63 5.21 7.38
N ILE A 59 9.33 5.08 7.11
CA ILE A 59 8.47 6.25 6.82
C ILE A 59 8.32 7.16 8.04
N PRO A 60 7.96 6.67 9.24
CA PRO A 60 7.80 7.54 10.40
C PRO A 60 9.10 8.26 10.80
N VAL A 61 10.23 7.54 10.82
CA VAL A 61 11.52 8.12 11.26
C VAL A 61 12.01 9.18 10.27
N LEU A 62 11.85 8.94 8.97
CA LEU A 62 12.38 9.84 7.94
C LEU A 62 11.48 11.06 7.66
N LEU A 63 10.16 10.93 7.81
CA LEU A 63 9.21 11.92 7.28
C LEU A 63 8.34 12.59 8.35
N ALA A 64 8.14 12.01 9.55
CA ALA A 64 7.14 12.52 10.50
C ALA A 64 7.38 13.95 10.99
N LYS A 65 8.64 14.40 10.99
CA LYS A 65 9.00 15.78 11.35
C LYS A 65 8.72 16.81 10.25
N LYS A 66 8.56 16.37 9.00
CA LYS A 66 8.32 17.25 7.84
C LYS A 66 6.83 17.59 7.69
N ASP A 67 6.00 16.55 7.66
CA ASP A 67 4.54 16.67 7.60
C ASP A 67 3.92 15.43 8.25
N LEU A 68 3.36 15.60 9.45
CA LEU A 68 2.78 14.50 10.20
C LEU A 68 1.59 13.85 9.47
N ALA A 69 0.67 14.66 8.92
CA ALA A 69 -0.55 14.15 8.30
C ALA A 69 -0.24 13.40 7.00
N SER A 70 0.63 13.95 6.16
CA SER A 70 1.07 13.28 4.93
C SER A 70 1.93 12.05 5.24
N THR A 71 2.72 12.08 6.32
CA THR A 71 3.46 10.89 6.78
C THR A 71 2.52 9.78 7.24
N MET A 72 1.45 10.11 7.98
CA MET A 72 0.42 9.14 8.38
C MET A 72 -0.28 8.54 7.16
N LEU A 73 -0.53 9.33 6.11
CA LEU A 73 -1.00 8.82 4.82
C LEU A 73 -0.01 7.80 4.25
N ALA A 74 1.27 8.17 4.08
CA ALA A 74 2.28 7.31 3.47
C ALA A 74 2.50 6.02 4.28
N GLN A 75 2.55 6.13 5.61
CA GLN A 75 2.68 5.01 6.54
C GLN A 75 1.52 4.02 6.39
N THR A 76 0.28 4.54 6.39
CA THR A 76 -0.93 3.72 6.30
C THR A 76 -1.03 3.09 4.90
N PHE A 77 -0.69 3.85 3.86
CA PHE A 77 -0.66 3.38 2.49
C PHE A 77 0.35 2.24 2.30
N ALA A 78 1.57 2.39 2.84
CA ALA A 78 2.57 1.33 2.88
C ALA A 78 2.09 0.12 3.68
N PHE A 79 1.41 0.35 4.80
CA PHE A 79 0.91 -0.74 5.65
C PHE A 79 -0.05 -1.62 4.85
N VAL A 80 -0.99 -1.00 4.13
CA VAL A 80 -1.99 -1.71 3.31
C VAL A 80 -1.33 -2.39 2.11
N THR A 81 -0.46 -1.69 1.38
CA THR A 81 0.19 -2.18 0.15
C THR A 81 1.02 -3.44 0.39
N PHE A 82 1.76 -3.49 1.50
CA PHE A 82 2.67 -4.60 1.81
C PHE A 82 2.05 -5.66 2.74
N ASN A 83 0.78 -5.51 3.13
CA ASN A 83 0.11 -6.50 3.98
C ASN A 83 -0.19 -7.79 3.20
N LYS A 84 -0.10 -8.93 3.88
CA LYS A 84 -0.58 -10.22 3.36
C LYS A 84 -2.11 -10.29 3.23
N VAL A 85 -2.85 -9.49 3.99
CA VAL A 85 -4.30 -9.32 3.89
C VAL A 85 -4.58 -7.90 3.41
N CYS A 86 -5.20 -7.74 2.26
CA CYS A 86 -5.58 -6.45 1.71
C CYS A 86 -7.01 -6.52 1.17
N THR A 87 -7.96 -5.98 1.94
CA THR A 87 -9.37 -5.89 1.54
C THR A 87 -9.71 -4.46 1.12
N SER A 88 -10.78 -4.27 0.35
CA SER A 88 -11.22 -2.94 -0.10
C SER A 88 -11.53 -1.97 1.04
N GLN A 89 -11.93 -2.49 2.21
CA GLN A 89 -12.15 -1.70 3.42
C GLN A 89 -10.89 -0.92 3.83
N TYR A 90 -9.69 -1.49 3.61
CA TYR A 90 -8.44 -0.86 4.03
C TYR A 90 -8.13 0.40 3.23
N PHE A 91 -8.69 0.54 2.03
CA PHE A 91 -8.46 1.72 1.18
C PHE A 91 -9.00 3.00 1.83
N LEU A 92 -10.05 2.89 2.65
CA LEU A 92 -10.58 4.02 3.41
C LEU A 92 -9.57 4.56 4.44
N TRP A 93 -8.67 3.72 4.96
CA TRP A 93 -7.75 4.11 6.04
C TRP A 93 -6.74 5.16 5.61
N TYR A 94 -6.26 5.12 4.37
CA TYR A 94 -5.39 6.17 3.85
C TYR A 94 -6.17 7.29 3.15
N MET A 95 -7.37 7.01 2.62
CA MET A 95 -8.18 8.03 1.94
C MET A 95 -8.61 9.16 2.88
N VAL A 96 -8.82 8.88 4.16
CA VAL A 96 -9.14 9.93 5.16
C VAL A 96 -8.05 10.99 5.30
N PHE A 97 -6.80 10.68 4.91
CA PHE A 97 -5.69 11.64 4.94
C PHE A 97 -5.52 12.43 3.64
N LEU A 98 -6.18 12.04 2.54
CA LEU A 98 -6.06 12.71 1.25
C LEU A 98 -6.39 14.22 1.28
N PRO A 99 -7.42 14.69 2.02
CA PRO A 99 -7.72 16.13 2.08
C PRO A 99 -6.56 16.98 2.63
N PHE A 100 -5.70 16.40 3.48
CA PHE A 100 -4.54 17.10 4.05
C PHE A 100 -3.35 17.10 3.10
N TYR A 101 -3.17 16.02 2.34
CA TYR A 101 -2.05 15.82 1.42
C TYR A 101 -2.28 16.49 0.04
N LEU A 102 -3.44 16.26 -0.57
CA LEU A 102 -3.71 16.62 -1.97
C LEU A 102 -3.48 18.10 -2.31
N PRO A 103 -3.86 19.09 -1.47
CA PRO A 103 -3.67 20.51 -1.81
C PRO A 103 -2.22 20.89 -2.12
N LYS A 104 -1.25 20.17 -1.57
CA LYS A 104 0.19 20.40 -1.77
C LYS A 104 0.84 19.36 -2.68
N ALA A 105 0.12 18.30 -3.04
CA ALA A 105 0.65 17.17 -3.79
C ALA A 105 0.94 17.50 -5.26
N SER A 106 1.99 16.88 -5.79
CA SER A 106 2.31 16.88 -7.22
C SER A 106 1.15 16.36 -8.08
N LEU A 107 0.31 15.49 -7.51
CA LEU A 107 -0.88 14.94 -8.17
C LEU A 107 -1.90 16.02 -8.59
N LEU A 108 -2.10 17.06 -7.78
CA LEU A 108 -2.98 18.19 -8.14
C LEU A 108 -2.24 19.26 -8.94
N GLN A 109 -0.96 19.49 -8.66
CA GLN A 109 -0.14 20.43 -9.43
C GLN A 109 0.05 19.99 -10.90
N ARG A 110 0.09 18.67 -11.14
CA ARG A 110 0.23 18.06 -12.47
C ARG A 110 -1.01 17.22 -12.76
N PRO A 111 -2.11 17.81 -13.26
CA PRO A 111 -3.41 17.13 -13.38
C PRO A 111 -3.36 15.87 -14.25
N LYS A 112 -2.48 15.81 -15.26
CA LYS A 112 -2.26 14.59 -16.06
C LYS A 112 -1.71 13.44 -15.21
N LEU A 113 -0.76 13.72 -14.32
CA LEU A 113 -0.18 12.74 -13.40
C LEU A 113 -1.23 12.26 -12.41
N GLY A 114 -2.00 13.19 -11.82
CA GLY A 114 -3.10 12.88 -10.91
C GLY A 114 -4.18 12.01 -11.57
N LEU A 115 -4.56 12.32 -12.81
CA LEU A 115 -5.54 11.53 -13.56
C LEU A 115 -5.01 10.13 -13.88
N ILE A 116 -3.75 10.01 -14.33
CA ILE A 116 -3.12 8.70 -14.59
C ILE A 116 -3.07 7.88 -13.30
N ALA A 117 -2.66 8.48 -12.18
CA ALA A 117 -2.65 7.86 -10.87
C ALA A 117 -4.02 7.31 -10.47
N LEU A 118 -5.06 8.13 -10.58
CA LEU A 118 -6.43 7.74 -10.26
C LEU A 118 -6.93 6.62 -11.16
N VAL A 119 -6.74 6.74 -12.48
CA VAL A 119 -7.20 5.75 -13.46
C VAL A 119 -6.49 4.42 -13.24
N LEU A 120 -5.17 4.40 -13.06
CA LEU A 120 -4.44 3.16 -12.81
C LEU A 120 -4.87 2.50 -11.50
N TRP A 121 -5.11 3.29 -10.45
CA TRP A 121 -5.57 2.76 -9.16
C TRP A 121 -6.98 2.15 -9.25
N VAL A 122 -7.90 2.80 -9.97
CA VAL A 122 -9.26 2.28 -10.21
C VAL A 122 -9.22 1.04 -11.11
N LEU A 123 -8.46 1.08 -12.20
CA LEU A 123 -8.34 -0.04 -13.14
C LEU A 123 -7.73 -1.27 -12.48
N GLY A 124 -6.72 -1.12 -11.62
CA GLY A 124 -6.14 -2.23 -10.87
C GLY A 124 -7.17 -2.93 -9.98
N GLN A 125 -8.02 -2.16 -9.29
CA GLN A 125 -9.12 -2.73 -8.51
C GLN A 125 -10.17 -3.41 -9.39
N ALA A 126 -10.59 -2.75 -10.47
CA ALA A 126 -11.59 -3.30 -11.38
C ALA A 126 -11.11 -4.61 -12.03
N ALA A 127 -9.84 -4.67 -12.45
CA ALA A 127 -9.23 -5.88 -13.00
C ALA A 127 -9.22 -7.03 -11.98
N TRP A 128 -8.83 -6.75 -10.73
CA TRP A 128 -8.84 -7.77 -9.68
C TRP A 128 -10.27 -8.24 -9.36
N LEU A 129 -11.22 -7.31 -9.19
CA LEU A 129 -12.62 -7.60 -8.91
C LEU A 129 -13.27 -8.44 -10.01
N GLN A 130 -12.97 -8.16 -11.27
CA GLN A 130 -13.48 -8.93 -12.39
C GLN A 130 -13.00 -10.39 -12.32
N GLN A 131 -11.71 -10.61 -12.06
CA GLN A 131 -11.14 -11.96 -11.93
C GLN A 131 -11.68 -12.70 -10.69
N GLY A 132 -11.84 -11.98 -9.56
CA GLY A 132 -12.45 -12.51 -8.34
C GLY A 132 -13.93 -12.86 -8.51
N TYR A 133 -14.66 -12.09 -9.31
CA TYR A 133 -16.06 -12.41 -9.63
C TYR A 133 -16.17 -13.72 -10.42
N GLU A 134 -15.35 -13.89 -11.46
CA GLU A 134 -15.32 -15.14 -12.22
C GLU A 134 -14.95 -16.34 -11.34
N LEU A 135 -14.00 -16.18 -10.41
CA LEU A 135 -13.61 -17.25 -9.49
C LEU A 135 -14.72 -17.59 -8.50
N GLU A 136 -15.20 -16.60 -7.75
CA GLU A 136 -16.00 -16.83 -6.56
C GLU A 136 -17.49 -17.00 -6.86
N PHE A 137 -18.01 -16.39 -7.92
CA PHE A 137 -19.42 -16.44 -8.27
C PHE A 137 -19.70 -17.35 -9.48
N LEU A 138 -18.82 -17.36 -10.47
CA LEU A 138 -18.99 -18.21 -11.67
C LEU A 138 -18.25 -19.54 -11.59
N GLY A 139 -17.43 -19.77 -10.57
CA GLY A 139 -16.69 -21.01 -10.35
C GLY A 139 -15.59 -21.28 -11.38
N ARG A 140 -15.12 -20.26 -12.10
CA ARG A 140 -14.06 -20.38 -13.10
C ARG A 140 -12.69 -20.25 -12.44
N SER A 141 -11.77 -21.16 -12.74
CA SER A 141 -10.41 -21.09 -12.19
C SER A 141 -9.59 -19.95 -12.84
N THR A 142 -9.57 -18.77 -12.22
CA THR A 142 -8.82 -17.58 -12.68
C THR A 142 -7.53 -17.30 -11.91
N PHE A 143 -7.05 -18.25 -11.10
CA PHE A 143 -5.87 -18.07 -10.23
C PHE A 143 -4.61 -17.55 -10.97
N VAL A 144 -4.19 -18.28 -12.01
CA VAL A 144 -3.04 -17.94 -12.85
C VAL A 144 -3.47 -18.05 -14.32
N PRO A 145 -3.21 -17.03 -15.16
CA PRO A 145 -2.51 -15.79 -14.86
C PRO A 145 -3.40 -14.67 -14.27
N GLY A 146 -4.73 -14.84 -14.26
CA GLY A 146 -5.71 -13.79 -13.97
C GLY A 146 -5.51 -13.02 -12.66
N LEU A 147 -5.91 -13.62 -11.53
CA LEU A 147 -5.76 -13.03 -10.20
C LEU A 147 -4.30 -12.71 -9.86
N TRP A 148 -3.36 -13.55 -10.29
CA TRP A 148 -1.93 -13.35 -10.07
C TRP A 148 -1.42 -12.05 -10.72
N LEU A 149 -1.65 -11.86 -12.02
CA LEU A 149 -1.26 -10.63 -12.73
C LEU A 149 -2.03 -9.41 -12.24
N ALA A 150 -3.31 -9.55 -11.93
CA ALA A 150 -4.11 -8.44 -11.39
C ALA A 150 -3.57 -7.97 -10.03
N SER A 151 -3.19 -8.91 -9.15
CA SER A 151 -2.62 -8.60 -7.84
C SER A 151 -1.23 -7.95 -7.97
N ILE A 152 -0.37 -8.45 -8.86
CA ILE A 152 0.94 -7.84 -9.14
C ILE A 152 0.78 -6.44 -9.73
N GLY A 153 -0.09 -6.28 -10.73
CA GLY A 153 -0.33 -4.99 -11.38
C GLY A 153 -0.83 -3.96 -10.39
N PHE A 154 -1.82 -4.32 -9.56
CA PHE A 154 -2.31 -3.44 -8.50
C PHE A 154 -1.21 -3.12 -7.47
N PHE A 155 -0.41 -4.09 -7.06
CA PHE A 155 0.72 -3.87 -6.15
C PHE A 155 1.76 -2.89 -6.71
N LEU A 156 2.16 -3.04 -7.98
CA LEU A 156 3.11 -2.13 -8.63
C LEU A 156 2.57 -0.70 -8.73
N VAL A 157 1.28 -0.54 -9.07
CA VAL A 157 0.61 0.76 -9.08
C VAL A 157 0.66 1.40 -7.69
N ASN A 158 0.35 0.64 -6.63
CA ASN A 158 0.41 1.15 -5.26
C ASN A 158 1.85 1.51 -4.84
N CYS A 159 2.85 0.69 -5.16
CA CYS A 159 4.26 1.02 -4.87
C CYS A 159 4.70 2.33 -5.56
N TRP A 160 4.28 2.54 -6.80
CA TRP A 160 4.55 3.79 -7.53
C TRP A 160 3.86 5.00 -6.87
N LEU A 161 2.57 4.87 -6.52
CA LEU A 161 1.83 5.92 -5.82
C LEU A 161 2.46 6.26 -4.46
N LEU A 162 2.88 5.26 -3.69
CA LEU A 162 3.60 5.45 -2.43
C LEU A 162 4.90 6.24 -2.65
N GLY A 163 5.64 5.93 -3.72
CA GLY A 163 6.84 6.66 -4.11
C GLY A 163 6.57 8.15 -4.39
N LEU A 164 5.47 8.47 -5.08
CA LEU A 164 5.06 9.86 -5.32
C LEU A 164 4.76 10.59 -4.00
N VAL A 165 3.99 9.96 -3.11
CA VAL A 165 3.68 10.54 -1.79
C VAL A 165 4.95 10.82 -0.98
N VAL A 166 5.86 9.84 -0.90
CA VAL A 166 7.11 9.97 -0.16
C VAL A 166 8.00 11.08 -0.75
N ALA A 167 8.07 11.17 -2.08
CA ALA A 167 8.83 12.22 -2.76
C ALA A 167 8.26 13.63 -2.49
N ASP A 168 6.93 13.78 -2.51
CA ASP A 168 6.27 15.05 -2.23
C ASP A 168 6.53 15.53 -0.78
N ILE A 169 6.49 14.61 0.19
CA ILE A 169 6.82 14.93 1.59
C ILE A 169 8.31 15.26 1.74
N GLY A 170 9.18 14.50 1.07
CA GLY A 170 10.63 14.70 1.10
C GLY A 170 11.05 16.07 0.58
N SER A 171 10.41 16.54 -0.50
CA SER A 171 10.73 17.79 -1.21
C SER A 171 10.17 19.04 -0.54
N SER A 172 9.30 18.90 0.48
CA SER A 172 8.69 20.03 1.18
C SER A 172 9.69 20.87 2.00
N GLU A 173 10.87 20.33 2.32
CA GLU A 173 11.96 21.07 3.01
C GLU A 173 12.77 21.96 2.07
N ASP A 174 13.03 21.55 0.82
CA ASP A 174 13.85 22.33 -0.12
C ASP A 174 13.23 23.69 -0.40
N VAL A 175 11.89 23.76 -0.46
CA VAL A 175 11.16 25.01 -0.68
C VAL A 175 11.26 25.94 0.54
N ILE A 176 11.14 25.41 1.76
CA ILE A 176 11.20 26.22 2.99
C ILE A 176 12.62 26.72 3.23
N ALA A 177 13.64 25.86 3.06
CA ALA A 177 15.05 26.23 3.23
C ALA A 177 15.50 27.30 2.21
N VAL A 178 15.02 27.23 0.97
CA VAL A 178 15.30 28.24 -0.06
C VAL A 178 14.60 29.57 0.26
N THR A 179 13.36 29.56 0.74
CA THR A 179 12.64 30.79 1.12
C THR A 179 13.13 31.43 2.43
N ALA A 180 13.79 30.67 3.31
CA ALA A 180 14.33 31.15 4.57
C ALA A 180 15.74 31.76 4.45
N ALA A 181 16.40 31.66 3.28
CA ALA A 181 17.69 32.28 3.05
C ALA A 181 17.51 33.80 2.84
N PRO A 182 18.04 34.68 3.71
CA PRO A 182 17.97 36.11 3.49
C PRO A 182 18.79 36.48 2.26
N ASP A 183 18.20 37.34 1.42
CA ASP A 183 18.78 37.86 0.18
C ASP A 183 19.98 38.77 0.51
N SER A 184 21.13 38.16 0.81
CA SER A 184 22.34 38.84 1.29
C SER A 184 23.30 39.22 0.16
N LYS A 185 22.79 39.56 -1.02
CA LYS A 185 23.62 40.09 -2.11
C LYS A 185 22.91 41.15 -2.96
N LYS A 186 22.93 42.39 -2.48
CA LYS A 186 23.17 43.58 -3.31
C LYS A 186 23.35 44.81 -2.42
N ASP A 187 24.61 45.10 -2.07
CA ASP A 187 25.12 46.43 -1.74
C ASP A 187 26.65 46.34 -1.73
N ARG A 188 27.26 46.35 -2.93
CA ARG A 188 28.63 46.82 -3.21
C ARG A 188 28.75 47.18 -4.68
#